data_AF-A0A4V0HTW9-F1
#
_entry.id   AF-A0A4V0HTW9-F1
#
_cell.length_a   1.000
_cell.length_b   1.000
_cell.length_c   1.000
_cell.angle_alpha   90.00
_cell.angle_beta   90.00
_cell.angle_gamma   90.00
#
_symmetry.space_group_name_H-M   'P 1'
#
loop_
_entity.id
_entity.type
_entity.pdbx_description
1 polymer ?
#
loop_
_entity_poly.entity_id
_entity_poly.type
_entity_poly.pdbx_seq_one_letter_code
_entity_poly.pdbx_strand_id
1 'polypeptide(L)'
;MLRSLLALALLAATATAADKPGPFYPPLPKAITSFGAVECDGFIYVYGGHAGKAHGYSSDTSLGTFHRLPTGGGTEWEELPGGPKLIGLNLAAAGGKVYRVGGMEAKNKATEMAEMNSVAAVAVFDPKTKTWADSVPLPAGRSSHDVVAVGTKLVVVGGWQMKANDKSVWAETALVLDTAAKEPKWEAVPQPFKRRALTAAALGNKVYVIGGMTDAHEMLRKVSVLDVATGKWSDGPEFPGTERTGFSPAATTVDGKIVLNTSDKSVYVLNEQGTAWDKVGATAESRYVHRLVPGGTKDWVVAIAGGTPVGPHSTSEVVKVTGARPAPVAPAAAPGEQKFCPVMTTDEIDPKESKAVAYKGVKVYLCCDQCVGKFNRDPAAYLDPKLVPGLAGIELPKRDIEQVYCPVLKDRKVSSKDPSATYKGVKVYFYNDLARQRFEKDPERYADPAVLPQLPKK
;
A
#
# COMPACT_ATOMS: atom_id res chain seq x y z
N MET A 1 54.65 23.79 55.87
CA MET A 1 53.50 22.87 55.77
C MET A 1 52.80 23.12 54.45
N LEU A 2 52.88 22.15 53.54
CA LEU A 2 52.39 22.20 52.16
C LEU A 2 50.85 22.22 52.17
N ARG A 3 50.21 23.23 51.55
CA ARG A 3 48.75 23.24 51.33
C ARG A 3 48.47 22.76 49.91
N SER A 4 47.94 21.54 49.79
CA SER A 4 47.43 20.99 48.54
C SER A 4 46.15 21.71 48.11
N LEU A 5 46.19 22.38 46.96
CA LEU A 5 45.01 22.86 46.24
C LEU A 5 44.46 21.71 45.39
N LEU A 6 43.32 21.16 45.79
CA LEU A 6 42.56 20.19 45.00
C LEU A 6 41.71 20.97 43.99
N ALA A 7 42.14 21.00 42.72
CA ALA A 7 41.36 21.55 41.62
C ALA A 7 40.23 20.58 41.26
N LEU A 8 38.99 20.97 41.55
CA LEU A 8 37.79 20.24 41.15
C LEU A 8 37.50 20.56 39.67
N ALA A 9 37.90 19.67 38.77
CA ALA A 9 37.53 19.77 37.36
C ALA A 9 36.04 19.42 37.20
N LEU A 10 35.21 20.42 36.87
CA LEU A 10 33.86 20.18 36.38
C LEU A 10 33.95 19.52 35.00
N LEU A 11 33.69 18.21 34.92
CA LEU A 11 33.31 17.60 33.65
C LEU A 11 31.91 18.10 33.30
N ALA A 12 31.83 18.99 32.31
CA ALA A 12 30.59 19.26 31.60
C ALA A 12 30.19 17.98 30.85
N ALA A 13 29.24 17.23 31.40
CA ALA A 13 28.58 16.16 30.68
C ALA A 13 27.81 16.79 29.51
N THR A 14 28.29 16.56 28.29
CA THR A 14 27.50 16.82 27.08
C THR A 14 26.26 15.95 27.16
N ALA A 15 25.11 16.55 27.45
CA ALA A 15 23.82 15.88 27.32
C ALA A 15 23.69 15.41 25.87
N THR A 16 23.71 14.09 25.66
CA THR A 16 23.27 13.50 24.40
C THR A 16 21.86 14.00 24.13
N ALA A 17 21.64 14.62 22.97
CA ALA A 17 20.32 15.08 22.56
C ALA A 17 19.35 13.90 22.65
N ALA A 18 18.46 13.92 23.64
CA ALA A 18 17.34 13.00 23.70
C ALA A 18 16.57 13.14 22.38
N ASP A 19 16.16 12.00 21.79
CA ASP A 19 15.29 12.00 20.60
C ASP A 19 14.04 12.82 20.93
N LYS A 20 13.94 14.02 20.34
CA LYS A 20 12.74 14.85 20.48
C LYS A 20 11.55 14.06 19.91
N PRO A 21 10.41 13.99 20.62
CA PRO A 21 9.21 13.38 20.06
C PRO A 21 8.84 14.11 18.77
N GLY A 22 8.40 13.36 17.76
CA GLY A 22 7.95 13.91 16.49
C GLY A 22 6.77 14.86 16.66
N PRO A 23 6.47 15.69 15.65
CA PRO A 23 5.33 16.60 15.68
C PRO A 23 4.01 15.85 15.93
N PHE A 24 3.07 16.48 16.63
CA PHE A 24 1.76 15.88 16.90
C PHE A 24 0.76 16.24 15.79
N TYR A 25 -0.04 15.25 15.37
CA TYR A 25 -1.10 15.42 14.39
C TYR A 25 -2.39 14.80 14.94
N PRO A 26 -3.46 15.59 15.17
CA PRO A 26 -4.72 15.05 15.64
C PRO A 26 -5.36 14.16 14.56
N PRO A 27 -6.24 13.24 14.96
CA PRO A 27 -7.04 12.50 13.99
C PRO A 27 -7.90 13.46 13.15
N LEU A 28 -8.15 13.08 11.90
CA LEU A 28 -9.12 13.79 11.06
C LEU A 28 -10.52 13.78 11.69
N PRO A 29 -11.36 14.81 11.45
CA PRO A 29 -12.73 14.86 11.95
C PRO A 29 -13.60 13.68 11.53
N LYS A 30 -13.28 13.04 10.40
CA LYS A 30 -13.89 11.80 9.93
C LYS A 30 -12.84 10.78 9.53
N ALA A 31 -13.13 9.51 9.77
CA ALA A 31 -12.38 8.39 9.23
C ALA A 31 -12.62 8.30 7.71
N ILE A 32 -11.55 8.32 6.93
CA ILE A 32 -11.64 8.42 5.46
C ILE A 32 -10.62 7.53 4.75
N THR A 33 -10.99 7.09 3.54
CA THR A 33 -10.13 6.40 2.57
C THR A 33 -10.18 7.09 1.21
N SER A 34 -9.24 6.78 0.31
CA SER A 34 -9.31 7.18 -1.10
C SER A 34 -9.48 8.69 -1.31
N PHE A 35 -8.80 9.48 -0.48
CA PHE A 35 -8.82 10.94 -0.48
C PHE A 35 -7.53 11.49 -1.10
N GLY A 36 -7.49 12.79 -1.33
CA GLY A 36 -6.27 13.49 -1.75
C GLY A 36 -5.60 14.20 -0.58
N ALA A 37 -4.27 14.20 -0.54
CA ALA A 37 -3.52 15.02 0.41
C ALA A 37 -2.19 15.50 -0.19
N VAL A 38 -1.78 16.71 0.21
CA VAL A 38 -0.52 17.31 -0.24
C VAL A 38 -0.01 18.32 0.77
N GLU A 39 1.31 18.50 0.83
CA GLU A 39 1.94 19.61 1.54
C GLU A 39 2.11 20.80 0.59
N CYS A 40 1.77 22.00 1.04
CA CYS A 40 1.93 23.23 0.28
C CYS A 40 2.15 24.40 1.25
N ASP A 41 3.24 25.14 1.07
CA ASP A 41 3.58 26.35 1.81
C ASP A 41 3.41 26.23 3.34
N GLY A 42 3.89 25.12 3.93
CA GLY A 42 3.88 24.93 5.38
C GLY A 42 2.54 24.44 5.95
N PHE A 43 1.61 24.03 5.09
CA PHE A 43 0.39 23.33 5.49
C PHE A 43 0.23 21.99 4.77
N ILE A 44 -0.29 21.00 5.51
CA ILE A 44 -0.84 19.77 4.96
C ILE A 44 -2.30 20.01 4.64
N TYR A 45 -2.72 19.66 3.43
CA TYR A 45 -4.09 19.75 2.95
C TYR A 45 -4.68 18.36 2.72
N VAL A 46 -5.95 18.15 3.09
CA VAL A 46 -6.67 16.87 2.94
C VAL A 46 -8.05 17.13 2.35
N TYR A 47 -8.37 16.52 1.21
CA TYR A 47 -9.63 16.73 0.48
C TYR A 47 -10.38 15.43 0.19
N GLY A 48 -11.68 15.44 0.49
CA GLY A 48 -12.65 14.46 0.03
C GLY A 48 -12.43 13.04 0.56
N GLY A 49 -12.67 12.05 -0.28
CA GLY A 49 -12.56 10.64 0.07
C GLY A 49 -13.89 9.99 0.47
N HIS A 50 -13.77 8.78 1.00
CA HIS A 50 -14.89 7.91 1.33
C HIS A 50 -14.87 7.52 2.81
N ALA A 51 -15.99 7.75 3.49
CA ALA A 51 -16.18 7.50 4.93
C ALA A 51 -17.13 6.32 5.23
N GLY A 52 -17.38 5.46 4.24
CA GLY A 52 -18.25 4.28 4.40
C GLY A 52 -17.48 2.96 4.53
N LYS A 53 -18.22 1.85 4.47
CA LYS A 53 -17.63 0.51 4.36
C LYS A 53 -17.01 0.30 2.97
N ALA A 54 -15.91 -0.44 2.90
CA ALA A 54 -15.27 -0.78 1.62
C ALA A 54 -16.29 -1.28 0.59
N HIS A 55 -16.21 -0.74 -0.63
CA HIS A 55 -17.13 -1.02 -1.75
C HIS A 55 -18.59 -0.58 -1.56
N GLY A 56 -18.94 0.07 -0.45
CA GLY A 56 -20.24 0.73 -0.23
C GLY A 56 -20.19 2.20 -0.62
N TYR A 57 -19.99 2.49 -1.91
CA TYR A 57 -19.91 3.85 -2.42
C TYR A 57 -21.30 4.44 -2.65
N SER A 58 -21.54 5.63 -2.09
CA SER A 58 -22.77 6.39 -2.26
C SER A 58 -22.52 7.88 -2.07
N SER A 59 -23.49 8.69 -2.47
CA SER A 59 -23.47 10.14 -2.24
C SER A 59 -23.43 10.50 -0.73
N ASP A 60 -23.90 9.62 0.15
CA ASP A 60 -23.88 9.80 1.61
C ASP A 60 -22.50 9.54 2.23
N THR A 61 -21.72 8.66 1.61
CA THR A 61 -20.40 8.23 2.12
C THR A 61 -19.24 8.93 1.41
N SER A 62 -19.51 9.62 0.30
CA SER A 62 -18.56 10.45 -0.44
C SER A 62 -18.45 11.83 0.23
N LEU A 63 -17.23 12.29 0.45
CA LEU A 63 -16.97 13.57 1.09
C LEU A 63 -16.43 14.60 0.10
N GLY A 64 -16.83 15.85 0.31
CA GLY A 64 -16.29 17.04 -0.36
C GLY A 64 -15.64 18.02 0.63
N THR A 65 -15.41 17.56 1.87
CA THR A 65 -14.78 18.35 2.94
C THR A 65 -13.31 18.57 2.65
N PHE A 66 -12.81 19.75 3.02
CA PHE A 66 -11.42 20.14 2.79
C PHE A 66 -10.85 20.68 4.10
N HIS A 67 -9.72 20.12 4.53
CA HIS A 67 -9.08 20.50 5.79
C HIS A 67 -7.62 20.83 5.57
N ARG A 68 -7.07 21.66 6.45
CA ARG A 68 -5.62 21.83 6.57
C ARG A 68 -5.12 21.82 8.01
N LEU A 69 -3.83 21.58 8.16
CA LEU A 69 -3.11 21.62 9.43
C LEU A 69 -1.67 22.09 9.14
N PRO A 70 -1.00 22.84 10.04
CA PRO A 70 0.41 23.18 9.84
C PRO A 70 1.27 21.93 9.63
N THR A 71 2.22 21.99 8.69
CA THR A 71 3.08 20.85 8.37
C THR A 71 3.93 20.44 9.56
N GLY A 72 4.30 21.37 10.45
CA GLY A 72 5.03 21.08 11.71
C GLY A 72 4.17 20.50 12.84
N GLY A 73 2.94 20.09 12.56
CA GLY A 73 1.99 19.60 13.56
C GLY A 73 1.12 20.72 14.15
N GLY A 74 0.08 20.32 14.87
CA GLY A 74 -0.89 21.22 15.47
C GLY A 74 -1.90 20.45 16.31
N THR A 75 -2.89 21.15 16.87
CA THR A 75 -3.88 20.54 17.77
C THR A 75 -5.23 20.28 17.10
N GLU A 76 -5.53 20.96 16.00
CA GLU A 76 -6.83 20.87 15.31
C GLU A 76 -6.72 21.07 13.81
N TRP A 77 -7.56 20.37 13.05
CA TRP A 77 -7.71 20.55 11.60
C TRP A 77 -8.63 21.75 11.32
N GLU A 78 -8.15 22.72 10.55
CA GLU A 78 -8.95 23.84 10.06
C GLU A 78 -9.80 23.36 8.87
N GLU A 79 -11.12 23.48 8.94
CA GLU A 79 -12.01 23.27 7.79
C GLU A 79 -11.96 24.49 6.86
N LEU A 80 -11.80 24.22 5.57
CA LEU A 80 -11.72 25.19 4.48
C LEU A 80 -12.94 25.03 3.56
N PRO A 81 -13.19 26.00 2.65
CA PRO A 81 -14.22 25.84 1.63
C PRO A 81 -14.04 24.53 0.84
N GLY A 82 -15.01 23.63 0.99
CA GLY A 82 -15.03 22.32 0.32
C GLY A 82 -15.50 22.40 -1.13
N GLY A 83 -16.02 21.29 -1.66
CA GLY A 83 -16.62 21.26 -2.99
C GLY A 83 -17.29 19.93 -3.32
N PRO A 84 -17.30 19.51 -4.60
CA PRO A 84 -17.83 18.22 -5.03
C PRO A 84 -17.36 17.05 -4.18
N LYS A 85 -18.28 16.12 -3.92
CA LYS A 85 -18.01 14.88 -3.17
C LYS A 85 -17.29 13.89 -4.08
N LEU A 86 -15.99 13.73 -3.89
CA LEU A 86 -15.14 12.97 -4.81
C LEU A 86 -14.28 11.95 -4.07
N ILE A 87 -14.13 10.79 -4.68
CA ILE A 87 -13.34 9.64 -4.20
C ILE A 87 -12.27 9.31 -5.24
N GLY A 88 -11.12 8.78 -4.82
CA GLY A 88 -10.07 8.31 -5.74
C GLY A 88 -9.48 9.43 -6.60
N LEU A 89 -9.51 10.66 -6.09
CA LEU A 89 -8.76 11.82 -6.60
C LEU A 89 -7.39 11.91 -5.92
N ASN A 90 -6.51 12.77 -6.41
CA ASN A 90 -5.44 13.32 -5.57
C ASN A 90 -5.30 14.84 -5.68
N LEU A 91 -4.52 15.39 -4.73
CA LEU A 91 -4.05 16.76 -4.71
C LEU A 91 -2.58 16.83 -5.17
N ALA A 92 -2.21 17.93 -5.81
CA ALA A 92 -0.82 18.28 -6.09
C ALA A 92 -0.56 19.76 -5.80
N ALA A 93 0.66 20.09 -5.35
CA ALA A 93 1.06 21.45 -5.03
C ALA A 93 1.99 21.99 -6.13
N ALA A 94 1.63 23.10 -6.75
CA ALA A 94 2.45 23.77 -7.77
C ALA A 94 2.27 25.29 -7.65
N GLY A 95 3.38 26.04 -7.67
CA GLY A 95 3.35 27.50 -7.60
C GLY A 95 2.65 28.07 -6.36
N GLY A 96 2.76 27.42 -5.20
CA GLY A 96 2.09 27.82 -3.95
C GLY A 96 0.57 27.63 -3.95
N LYS A 97 0.04 26.83 -4.88
CA LYS A 97 -1.39 26.52 -5.01
C LYS A 97 -1.64 25.02 -4.93
N VAL A 98 -2.84 24.63 -4.51
CA VAL A 98 -3.25 23.23 -4.38
C VAL A 98 -4.23 22.87 -5.48
N TYR A 99 -3.89 21.88 -6.31
CA TYR A 99 -4.72 21.42 -7.41
C TYR A 99 -5.45 20.14 -7.03
N ARG A 100 -6.78 20.13 -7.17
CA ARG A 100 -7.63 18.93 -7.08
C ARG A 100 -7.84 18.38 -8.49
N VAL A 101 -7.42 17.14 -8.73
CA VAL A 101 -7.43 16.54 -10.07
C VAL A 101 -8.34 15.32 -10.11
N GLY A 102 -9.35 15.34 -10.98
CA GLY A 102 -10.22 14.21 -11.28
C GLY A 102 -10.90 13.60 -10.05
N GLY A 103 -10.97 12.28 -10.02
CA GLY A 103 -11.71 11.50 -9.03
C GLY A 103 -12.97 10.89 -9.62
N MET A 104 -13.77 10.28 -8.76
CA MET A 104 -15.08 9.73 -9.11
C MET A 104 -16.15 10.20 -8.12
N GLU A 105 -17.34 10.40 -8.66
CA GLU A 105 -18.56 10.73 -7.94
C GLU A 105 -19.43 9.47 -7.84
N ALA A 106 -20.01 9.25 -6.65
CA ALA A 106 -21.10 8.30 -6.46
C ALA A 106 -22.42 9.06 -6.50
N LYS A 107 -23.24 8.82 -7.54
CA LYS A 107 -24.54 9.49 -7.73
C LYS A 107 -25.70 8.76 -7.07
N ASN A 108 -25.52 7.48 -6.81
CA ASN A 108 -26.50 6.63 -6.14
C ASN A 108 -26.59 6.94 -4.64
N LYS A 109 -27.78 6.72 -4.07
CA LYS A 109 -27.95 6.54 -2.61
C LYS A 109 -27.42 5.17 -2.18
N ALA A 110 -27.23 4.99 -0.88
CA ALA A 110 -26.74 3.72 -0.31
C ALA A 110 -27.66 2.51 -0.60
N THR A 111 -28.94 2.73 -0.86
CA THR A 111 -29.95 1.69 -1.14
C THR A 111 -30.13 1.40 -2.63
N GLU A 112 -29.44 2.12 -3.50
CA GLU A 112 -29.59 2.07 -4.95
C GLU A 112 -28.40 1.35 -5.59
N MET A 113 -28.57 0.93 -6.85
CA MET A 113 -27.50 0.32 -7.63
C MET A 113 -26.33 1.30 -7.79
N ALA A 114 -25.09 0.78 -7.75
CA ALA A 114 -23.90 1.60 -7.80
C ALA A 114 -23.83 2.44 -9.09
N GLU A 115 -23.73 3.76 -8.95
CA GLU A 115 -23.63 4.71 -10.05
C GLU A 115 -22.37 5.56 -9.86
N MET A 116 -21.25 5.05 -10.38
CA MET A 116 -19.93 5.65 -10.24
C MET A 116 -19.48 6.27 -11.55
N ASN A 117 -19.13 7.56 -11.52
CA ASN A 117 -18.67 8.29 -12.70
C ASN A 117 -17.36 9.03 -12.40
N SER A 118 -16.32 8.76 -13.19
CA SER A 118 -15.07 9.53 -13.12
C SER A 118 -15.28 10.94 -13.68
N VAL A 119 -14.77 11.95 -12.99
CA VAL A 119 -14.86 13.36 -13.40
C VAL A 119 -13.56 13.83 -14.05
N ALA A 120 -13.68 14.73 -15.02
CA ALA A 120 -12.54 15.37 -15.69
C ALA A 120 -12.12 16.68 -15.02
N ALA A 121 -12.94 17.19 -14.10
CA ALA A 121 -12.76 18.51 -13.49
C ALA A 121 -11.42 18.61 -12.76
N VAL A 122 -10.74 19.73 -12.98
CA VAL A 122 -9.56 20.15 -12.23
C VAL A 122 -9.87 21.51 -11.63
N ALA A 123 -9.61 21.66 -10.34
CA ALA A 123 -9.78 22.93 -9.65
C ALA A 123 -8.49 23.29 -8.90
N VAL A 124 -8.21 24.58 -8.77
CA VAL A 124 -7.07 25.11 -8.05
C VAL A 124 -7.54 25.93 -6.86
N PHE A 125 -7.00 25.63 -5.69
CA PHE A 125 -7.19 26.38 -4.47
C PHE A 125 -6.02 27.33 -4.27
N ASP A 126 -6.34 28.59 -3.99
CA ASP A 126 -5.36 29.59 -3.57
C ASP A 126 -5.35 29.70 -2.04
N PRO A 127 -4.28 29.26 -1.35
CA PRO A 127 -4.15 29.36 0.10
C PRO A 127 -4.25 30.79 0.66
N LYS A 128 -3.93 31.82 -0.14
CA LYS A 128 -3.92 33.22 0.30
C LYS A 128 -5.32 33.79 0.36
N THR A 129 -6.15 33.50 -0.63
CA THR A 129 -7.54 33.97 -0.70
C THR A 129 -8.53 32.96 -0.13
N LYS A 130 -8.10 31.71 0.10
CA LYS A 130 -8.92 30.57 0.52
C LYS A 130 -10.09 30.28 -0.43
N THR A 131 -9.86 30.42 -1.73
CA THR A 131 -10.89 30.20 -2.76
C THR A 131 -10.47 29.16 -3.77
N TRP A 132 -11.45 28.41 -4.27
CA TRP A 132 -11.29 27.55 -5.44
C TRP A 132 -11.59 28.32 -6.72
N ALA A 133 -10.87 27.97 -7.78
CA ALA A 133 -11.18 28.35 -9.15
C ALA A 133 -11.04 27.13 -10.06
N ASP A 134 -11.76 27.12 -11.18
CA ASP A 134 -11.60 26.08 -12.19
C ASP A 134 -10.23 26.18 -12.86
N SER A 135 -9.69 25.03 -13.25
CA SER A 135 -8.46 24.91 -14.05
C SER A 135 -8.75 24.10 -15.31
N VAL A 136 -7.71 23.87 -16.13
CA VAL A 136 -7.83 23.12 -17.39
C VAL A 136 -8.30 21.70 -17.08
N PRO A 137 -9.48 21.27 -17.55
CA PRO A 137 -10.00 19.94 -17.25
C PRO A 137 -9.14 18.87 -17.95
N LEU A 138 -9.12 17.66 -17.38
CA LEU A 138 -8.53 16.50 -18.04
C LEU A 138 -9.26 16.23 -19.37
N PRO A 139 -8.59 15.62 -20.38
CA PRO A 139 -9.24 15.26 -21.65
C PRO A 139 -10.43 14.31 -21.49
N ALA A 140 -10.41 13.49 -20.43
CA ALA A 140 -11.49 12.57 -20.06
C ALA A 140 -11.52 12.38 -18.54
N GLY A 141 -12.65 11.93 -18.01
CA GLY A 141 -12.78 11.65 -16.58
C GLY A 141 -11.80 10.58 -16.11
N ARG A 142 -11.10 10.83 -14.99
CA ARG A 142 -10.05 9.93 -14.49
C ARG A 142 -10.09 9.82 -12.98
N SER A 143 -10.10 8.59 -12.47
CA SER A 143 -10.09 8.27 -11.03
C SER A 143 -9.08 7.16 -10.73
N SER A 144 -8.77 6.95 -9.45
CA SER A 144 -7.77 5.96 -8.99
C SER A 144 -6.38 6.14 -9.64
N HIS A 145 -6.10 7.35 -10.09
CA HIS A 145 -4.80 7.81 -10.59
C HIS A 145 -4.00 8.43 -9.44
N ASP A 146 -2.77 8.84 -9.72
CA ASP A 146 -2.06 9.78 -8.85
C ASP A 146 -1.57 11.01 -9.63
N VAL A 147 -1.37 12.12 -8.91
CA VAL A 147 -0.83 13.36 -9.48
C VAL A 147 0.28 13.92 -8.59
N VAL A 148 1.36 14.38 -9.21
CA VAL A 148 2.49 15.06 -8.55
C VAL A 148 2.93 16.27 -9.35
N ALA A 149 3.68 17.18 -8.72
CA ALA A 149 4.30 18.31 -9.39
C ALA A 149 5.81 18.09 -9.62
N VAL A 150 6.29 18.48 -10.79
CA VAL A 150 7.71 18.62 -11.14
C VAL A 150 7.93 20.07 -11.58
N GLY A 151 8.44 20.90 -10.67
CA GLY A 151 8.48 22.35 -10.88
C GLY A 151 7.06 22.92 -11.06
N THR A 152 6.78 23.51 -12.22
CA THR A 152 5.46 24.04 -12.59
C THR A 152 4.55 23.01 -13.27
N LYS A 153 5.04 21.79 -13.51
CA LYS A 153 4.32 20.79 -14.29
C LYS A 153 3.57 19.84 -13.37
N LEU A 154 2.25 19.76 -13.51
CA LEU A 154 1.45 18.69 -12.94
C LEU A 154 1.55 17.45 -13.83
N VAL A 155 1.76 16.29 -13.23
CA VAL A 155 1.91 15.01 -13.92
C VAL A 155 0.92 14.00 -13.35
N VAL A 156 -0.06 13.60 -14.16
CA VAL A 156 -1.10 12.64 -13.81
C VAL A 156 -0.76 11.28 -14.41
N VAL A 157 -0.71 10.23 -13.59
CA VAL A 157 -0.29 8.88 -14.01
C VAL A 157 -1.31 7.81 -13.64
N GLY A 158 -1.48 6.82 -14.53
CA GLY A 158 -2.40 5.70 -14.32
C GLY A 158 -3.87 6.12 -14.15
N GLY A 159 -4.60 5.25 -13.43
CA GLY A 159 -6.03 5.36 -13.22
C GLY A 159 -6.85 4.90 -14.41
N TRP A 160 -8.14 5.18 -14.33
CA TRP A 160 -9.13 4.76 -15.31
C TRP A 160 -10.33 5.70 -15.36
N GLN A 161 -11.10 5.59 -16.43
CA GLN A 161 -12.40 6.22 -16.57
C GLN A 161 -13.49 5.21 -16.25
N MET A 162 -14.31 5.54 -15.25
CA MET A 162 -15.55 4.84 -14.96
C MET A 162 -16.71 5.69 -15.48
N LYS A 163 -17.68 5.05 -16.14
CA LYS A 163 -18.97 5.63 -16.46
C LYS A 163 -20.03 4.62 -16.04
N ALA A 164 -21.07 5.08 -15.38
CA ALA A 164 -22.16 4.20 -14.98
C ALA A 164 -22.73 3.45 -16.20
N ASN A 165 -22.99 2.16 -16.04
CA ASN A 165 -23.52 1.27 -17.08
C ASN A 165 -22.62 1.09 -18.31
N ASP A 166 -21.32 1.41 -18.23
CA ASP A 166 -20.35 1.21 -19.31
C ASP A 166 -19.10 0.47 -18.78
N LYS A 167 -18.29 -0.07 -19.69
CA LYS A 167 -17.00 -0.66 -19.36
C LYS A 167 -16.02 0.42 -18.93
N SER A 168 -15.25 0.14 -17.87
CA SER A 168 -14.18 1.03 -17.45
C SER A 168 -13.05 1.04 -18.47
N VAL A 169 -12.51 2.23 -18.75
CA VAL A 169 -11.42 2.42 -19.72
C VAL A 169 -10.15 2.78 -18.96
N TRP A 170 -9.13 1.92 -19.07
CA TRP A 170 -7.83 2.15 -18.43
C TRP A 170 -7.09 3.30 -19.11
N ALA A 171 -6.41 4.14 -18.32
CA ALA A 171 -5.54 5.16 -18.88
C ALA A 171 -4.34 4.49 -19.57
N GLU A 172 -4.05 4.92 -20.80
CA GLU A 172 -2.87 4.52 -21.58
C GLU A 172 -1.83 5.64 -21.70
N THR A 173 -2.12 6.80 -21.10
CA THR A 173 -1.26 7.98 -21.12
C THR A 173 -1.13 8.61 -19.74
N ALA A 174 0.11 9.01 -19.42
CA ALA A 174 0.34 10.07 -18.46
C ALA A 174 -0.07 11.41 -19.09
N LEU A 175 -0.52 12.36 -18.26
CA LEU A 175 -0.88 13.71 -18.70
C LEU A 175 -0.01 14.73 -18.00
N VAL A 176 0.55 15.67 -18.75
CA VAL A 176 1.42 16.74 -18.24
C VAL A 176 0.78 18.09 -18.51
N LEU A 177 0.68 18.95 -17.50
CA LEU A 177 0.19 20.33 -17.63
C LEU A 177 1.22 21.27 -17.02
N ASP A 178 1.78 22.17 -17.81
CA ASP A 178 2.56 23.29 -17.28
C ASP A 178 1.63 24.40 -16.80
N THR A 179 1.53 24.59 -15.48
CA THR A 179 0.62 25.58 -14.89
C THR A 179 1.10 27.02 -15.06
N ALA A 180 2.37 27.22 -15.46
CA ALA A 180 2.95 28.53 -15.72
C ALA A 180 2.92 28.92 -17.21
N ALA A 181 2.46 28.03 -18.10
CA ALA A 181 2.31 28.35 -19.51
C ALA A 181 1.24 29.44 -19.71
N LYS A 182 1.44 30.30 -20.71
CA LYS A 182 0.47 31.34 -21.09
C LYS A 182 -0.90 30.76 -21.46
N GLU A 183 -0.88 29.62 -22.14
CA GLU A 183 -2.06 28.85 -22.54
C GLU A 183 -1.87 27.39 -22.07
N PRO A 184 -2.23 27.08 -20.82
CA PRO A 184 -1.99 25.77 -20.25
C PRO A 184 -2.88 24.73 -20.93
N LYS A 185 -2.28 23.60 -21.33
CA LYS A 185 -2.96 22.46 -21.96
C LYS A 185 -2.35 21.15 -21.47
N TRP A 186 -3.19 20.11 -21.38
CA TRP A 186 -2.71 18.77 -21.06
C TRP A 186 -2.04 18.14 -22.28
N GLU A 187 -0.80 17.71 -22.11
CA GLU A 187 -0.04 16.95 -23.09
C GLU A 187 0.00 15.47 -22.68
N ALA A 188 -0.29 14.59 -23.62
CA ALA A 188 -0.33 13.15 -23.37
C ALA A 188 1.03 12.50 -23.68
N VAL A 189 1.52 11.72 -22.72
CA VAL A 189 2.72 10.89 -22.87
C VAL A 189 2.30 9.43 -22.73
N PRO A 190 2.52 8.56 -23.74
CA PRO A 190 2.20 7.13 -23.62
C PRO A 190 2.87 6.53 -22.38
N GLN A 191 2.12 5.80 -21.56
CA GLN A 191 2.68 5.07 -20.40
C GLN A 191 2.77 3.57 -20.71
N PRO A 192 3.81 2.86 -20.24
CA PRO A 192 4.05 1.46 -20.61
C PRO A 192 3.21 0.46 -19.80
N PHE A 193 2.09 0.90 -19.21
CA PHE A 193 1.28 0.09 -18.31
C PHE A 193 -0.18 0.53 -18.23
N LYS A 194 -1.05 -0.38 -17.80
CA LYS A 194 -2.42 -0.11 -17.35
C LYS A 194 -2.49 -0.39 -15.85
N ARG A 195 -2.45 0.66 -15.03
CA ARG A 195 -2.44 0.55 -13.56
C ARG A 195 -3.33 1.59 -12.91
N ARG A 196 -3.99 1.22 -11.82
CA ARG A 196 -4.75 2.10 -10.93
C ARG A 196 -4.36 1.81 -9.49
N ALA A 197 -4.87 2.58 -8.54
CA ALA A 197 -4.62 2.32 -7.11
C ALA A 197 -3.10 2.27 -6.81
N LEU A 198 -2.35 3.13 -7.51
CA LEU A 198 -0.90 3.33 -7.43
C LEU A 198 -0.59 4.62 -6.68
N THR A 199 0.68 4.90 -6.44
CA THR A 199 1.15 6.22 -5.99
C THR A 199 2.28 6.76 -6.87
N ALA A 200 2.49 8.07 -6.86
CA ALA A 200 3.57 8.74 -7.53
C ALA A 200 4.36 9.64 -6.58
N ALA A 201 5.68 9.72 -6.78
CA ALA A 201 6.56 10.67 -6.11
C ALA A 201 7.49 11.34 -7.12
N ALA A 202 7.76 12.63 -6.93
CA ALA A 202 8.63 13.42 -7.80
C ALA A 202 10.01 13.61 -7.16
N LEU A 203 11.08 13.34 -7.91
CA LEU A 203 12.45 13.63 -7.49
C LEU A 203 13.25 14.21 -8.66
N GLY A 204 13.73 15.44 -8.47
CA GLY A 204 14.33 16.21 -9.56
C GLY A 204 13.34 16.37 -10.72
N ASN A 205 13.69 15.86 -11.89
CA ASN A 205 12.85 15.90 -13.09
C ASN A 205 12.13 14.57 -13.38
N LYS A 206 12.15 13.63 -12.43
CA LYS A 206 11.60 12.29 -12.60
C LYS A 206 10.37 12.07 -11.73
N VAL A 207 9.41 11.33 -12.27
CA VAL A 207 8.22 10.86 -11.55
C VAL A 207 8.29 9.35 -11.42
N TYR A 208 8.29 8.86 -10.19
CA TYR A 208 8.33 7.44 -9.85
C TYR A 208 6.91 6.95 -9.60
N VAL A 209 6.41 6.09 -10.47
CA VAL A 209 5.08 5.48 -10.41
C VAL A 209 5.19 4.11 -9.74
N ILE A 210 4.71 4.02 -8.51
CA ILE A 210 5.00 2.94 -7.57
C ILE A 210 3.74 2.09 -7.35
N GLY A 211 3.89 0.78 -7.58
CA GLY A 211 2.87 -0.21 -7.31
C GLY A 211 1.64 -0.11 -8.21
N GLY A 212 0.48 -0.40 -7.66
CA GLY A 212 -0.81 -0.40 -8.33
C GLY A 212 -1.35 -1.79 -8.65
N MET A 213 -2.57 -1.79 -9.19
CA MET A 213 -3.28 -2.96 -9.68
C MET A 213 -3.46 -2.86 -11.20
N THR A 214 -3.19 -3.96 -11.91
CA THR A 214 -3.35 -4.07 -13.37
C THR A 214 -4.80 -4.33 -13.79
N ASP A 215 -5.03 -4.28 -15.09
CA ASP A 215 -6.28 -4.70 -15.73
C ASP A 215 -6.54 -6.21 -15.62
N ALA A 216 -5.51 -7.02 -15.37
CA ALA A 216 -5.61 -8.43 -14.98
C ALA A 216 -5.86 -8.63 -13.46
N HIS A 217 -6.11 -7.56 -12.70
CA HIS A 217 -6.30 -7.57 -11.25
C HIS A 217 -5.08 -8.00 -10.42
N GLU A 218 -3.89 -7.98 -11.03
CA GLU A 218 -2.64 -8.27 -10.35
C GLU A 218 -2.16 -7.03 -9.61
N MET A 219 -1.80 -7.19 -8.34
CA MET A 219 -1.12 -6.14 -7.57
C MET A 219 0.37 -6.29 -7.84
N LEU A 220 1.07 -5.18 -8.07
CA LEU A 220 2.49 -5.21 -8.44
C LEU A 220 3.33 -4.42 -7.46
N ARG A 221 4.56 -4.86 -7.20
CA ARG A 221 5.60 -4.04 -6.56
C ARG A 221 6.45 -3.22 -7.55
N LYS A 222 6.03 -3.19 -8.82
CA LYS A 222 6.78 -2.57 -9.91
C LYS A 222 6.84 -1.05 -9.80
N VAL A 223 8.00 -0.49 -10.10
CA VAL A 223 8.25 0.96 -10.20
C VAL A 223 8.53 1.32 -11.65
N SER A 224 7.81 2.29 -12.20
CA SER A 224 8.10 2.86 -13.52
C SER A 224 8.44 4.33 -13.37
N VAL A 225 9.50 4.79 -14.04
CA VAL A 225 10.04 6.13 -13.87
C VAL A 225 9.88 6.90 -15.17
N LEU A 226 9.10 7.99 -15.12
CA LEU A 226 8.96 8.96 -16.21
C LEU A 226 9.97 10.08 -16.02
N ASP A 227 10.79 10.33 -17.03
CA ASP A 227 11.58 11.56 -17.14
C ASP A 227 10.74 12.65 -17.81
N VAL A 228 10.34 13.67 -17.06
CA VAL A 228 9.34 14.66 -17.51
C VAL A 228 9.87 15.58 -18.60
N ALA A 229 11.19 15.80 -18.69
CA ALA A 229 11.77 16.65 -19.75
C ALA A 229 11.81 15.93 -21.09
N THR A 230 11.99 14.61 -21.08
CA THR A 230 12.16 13.83 -22.31
C THR A 230 10.92 13.00 -22.69
N GLY A 231 9.97 12.83 -21.77
CA GLY A 231 8.82 11.95 -21.94
C GLY A 231 9.17 10.45 -21.93
N LYS A 232 10.42 10.10 -21.61
CA LYS A 232 10.91 8.71 -21.67
C LYS A 232 10.63 7.97 -20.38
N TRP A 233 10.24 6.71 -20.51
CA TRP A 233 10.04 5.79 -19.40
C TRP A 233 11.23 4.86 -19.21
N SER A 234 11.47 4.48 -17.97
CA SER A 234 12.43 3.46 -17.55
C SER A 234 11.86 2.67 -16.38
N ASP A 235 12.43 1.50 -16.07
CA ASP A 235 12.08 0.75 -14.87
C ASP A 235 12.89 1.24 -13.67
N GLY A 236 12.25 1.33 -12.50
CA GLY A 236 12.90 1.53 -11.21
C GLY A 236 12.98 0.23 -10.41
N PRO A 237 13.69 0.21 -9.28
CA PRO A 237 13.79 -0.98 -8.45
C PRO A 237 12.44 -1.32 -7.82
N GLU A 238 12.06 -2.59 -7.85
CA GLU A 238 10.91 -3.05 -7.09
C GLU A 238 11.15 -2.86 -5.58
N PHE A 239 10.10 -2.48 -4.85
CA PHE A 239 10.18 -2.36 -3.40
C PHE A 239 9.94 -3.70 -2.70
N PRO A 240 10.51 -3.95 -1.50
CA PRO A 240 10.30 -5.19 -0.76
C PRO A 240 8.85 -5.37 -0.30
N GLY A 241 8.42 -6.62 -0.15
CA GLY A 241 7.08 -6.97 0.34
C GLY A 241 6.46 -8.13 -0.43
N THR A 242 5.15 -8.23 -0.35
CA THR A 242 4.36 -9.18 -1.15
C THR A 242 3.62 -8.45 -2.25
N GLU A 243 3.06 -9.13 -3.24
CA GLU A 243 2.25 -8.43 -4.26
C GLU A 243 1.11 -7.59 -3.65
N ARG A 244 0.57 -7.98 -2.49
CA ARG A 244 -0.45 -7.17 -1.77
C ARG A 244 0.05 -5.81 -1.32
N THR A 245 1.34 -5.64 -1.04
CA THR A 245 1.90 -4.32 -0.70
C THR A 245 1.94 -3.38 -1.91
N GLY A 246 1.74 -3.93 -3.11
CA GLY A 246 1.49 -3.20 -4.35
C GLY A 246 0.19 -2.42 -4.38
N PHE A 247 -0.81 -2.79 -3.59
CA PHE A 247 -2.13 -2.15 -3.67
C PHE A 247 -2.19 -0.88 -2.84
N SER A 248 -2.26 0.27 -3.51
CA SER A 248 -2.39 1.62 -2.91
C SER A 248 -1.42 1.89 -1.75
N PRO A 249 -0.10 1.70 -1.97
CA PRO A 249 0.89 2.28 -1.07
C PRO A 249 0.83 3.81 -1.17
N ALA A 250 1.51 4.51 -0.27
CA ALA A 250 1.64 5.97 -0.34
C ALA A 250 3.10 6.37 -0.37
N ALA A 251 3.44 7.31 -1.26
CA ALA A 251 4.79 7.83 -1.37
C ALA A 251 4.80 9.36 -1.29
N THR A 252 5.94 9.90 -0.87
CA THR A 252 6.21 11.34 -0.90
C THR A 252 7.70 11.59 -1.05
N THR A 253 8.09 12.84 -1.28
CA THR A 253 9.50 13.25 -1.32
C THR A 253 9.79 14.18 -0.17
N VAL A 254 10.82 13.86 0.62
CA VAL A 254 11.30 14.71 1.72
C VAL A 254 12.83 14.75 1.68
N ASP A 255 13.40 15.95 1.80
CA ASP A 255 14.86 16.20 1.73
C ASP A 255 15.56 15.50 0.56
N GLY A 256 14.94 15.54 -0.63
CA GLY A 256 15.50 14.93 -1.85
C GLY A 256 15.45 13.40 -1.87
N LYS A 257 14.67 12.76 -0.99
CA LYS A 257 14.52 11.30 -0.92
C LYS A 257 13.06 10.91 -1.09
N ILE A 258 12.83 9.87 -1.88
CA ILE A 258 11.49 9.28 -2.00
C ILE A 258 11.29 8.34 -0.83
N VAL A 259 10.21 8.56 -0.08
CA VAL A 259 9.76 7.72 1.01
C VAL A 259 8.50 6.99 0.59
N LEU A 260 8.41 5.71 0.89
CA LEU A 260 7.29 4.83 0.58
C LEU A 260 6.77 4.17 1.85
N ASN A 261 5.47 4.25 2.11
CA ASN A 261 4.78 3.44 3.10
C ASN A 261 3.87 2.41 2.42
N THR A 262 3.96 1.17 2.88
CA THR A 262 3.21 0.02 2.35
C THR A 262 2.22 -0.51 3.37
N SER A 263 1.23 -1.27 2.89
CA SER A 263 0.15 -1.81 3.73
C SER A 263 0.62 -2.79 4.81
N ASP A 264 1.81 -3.38 4.68
CA ASP A 264 2.48 -4.17 5.72
C ASP A 264 3.17 -3.31 6.80
N LYS A 265 2.83 -2.02 6.87
CA LYS A 265 3.36 -0.99 7.77
C LYS A 265 4.77 -0.51 7.44
N SER A 266 5.51 -1.20 6.57
CA SER A 266 6.90 -0.88 6.31
C SER A 266 7.06 0.52 5.71
N VAL A 267 8.12 1.23 6.12
CA VAL A 267 8.53 2.51 5.53
C VAL A 267 9.92 2.35 4.92
N TYR A 268 10.01 2.65 3.63
CA TYR A 268 11.21 2.55 2.83
C TYR A 268 11.66 3.90 2.31
N VAL A 269 12.96 4.05 2.07
CA VAL A 269 13.57 5.16 1.36
C VAL A 269 14.25 4.61 0.11
N LEU A 270 14.02 5.23 -1.04
CA LEU A 270 14.80 4.92 -2.23
C LEU A 270 16.25 5.37 -2.00
N ASN A 271 17.21 4.46 -2.17
CA ASN A 271 18.63 4.77 -1.95
C ASN A 271 19.14 5.86 -2.89
N GLU A 272 20.26 6.48 -2.56
CA GLU A 272 20.82 7.60 -3.33
C GLU A 272 21.16 7.23 -4.77
N GLN A 273 21.48 5.96 -5.04
CA GLN A 273 21.77 5.45 -6.37
C GLN A 273 20.48 5.22 -7.20
N GLY A 274 19.30 5.23 -6.58
CA GLY A 274 18.03 4.93 -7.23
C GLY A 274 17.86 3.46 -7.62
N THR A 275 18.60 2.54 -7.00
CA THR A 275 18.69 1.12 -7.39
C THR A 275 18.09 0.14 -6.38
N ALA A 276 17.78 0.58 -5.16
CA ALA A 276 17.16 -0.25 -4.14
C ALA A 276 16.38 0.59 -3.12
N TRP A 277 15.55 -0.09 -2.33
CA TRP A 277 14.74 0.51 -1.26
C TRP A 277 15.27 0.05 0.10
N ASP A 278 15.71 1.01 0.91
CA ASP A 278 16.20 0.77 2.26
C ASP A 278 15.04 0.90 3.25
N LYS A 279 14.79 -0.12 4.09
CA LYS A 279 13.77 -0.04 5.13
C LYS A 279 14.28 0.86 6.26
N VAL A 280 13.56 1.94 6.53
CA VAL A 280 13.95 2.96 7.54
C VAL A 280 13.01 2.99 8.75
N GLY A 281 11.84 2.36 8.67
CA GLY A 281 10.89 2.34 9.77
C GLY A 281 9.63 1.55 9.49
N ALA A 282 8.63 1.77 10.32
CA ALA A 282 7.28 1.26 10.13
C ALA A 282 6.25 2.20 10.79
N THR A 283 5.03 2.21 10.27
CA THR A 283 3.85 2.70 11.00
C THR A 283 3.44 1.67 12.07
N ALA A 284 2.76 2.12 13.11
CA ALA A 284 2.09 1.29 14.09
C ALA A 284 0.89 0.55 13.47
N GLU A 285 0.10 1.24 12.64
CA GLU A 285 -1.08 0.68 11.99
C GLU A 285 -0.83 0.29 10.54
N SER A 286 -1.50 -0.79 10.11
CA SER A 286 -1.58 -1.16 8.69
C SER A 286 -2.56 -0.23 7.99
N ARG A 287 -2.18 0.29 6.83
CA ARG A 287 -2.99 1.25 6.09
C ARG A 287 -2.82 1.07 4.58
N TYR A 288 -3.92 1.07 3.84
CA TYR A 288 -3.97 1.18 2.38
C TYR A 288 -4.85 2.36 1.98
N VAL A 289 -4.72 2.86 0.74
CA VAL A 289 -5.44 4.05 0.23
C VAL A 289 -5.34 5.27 1.16
N HIS A 290 -4.21 5.35 1.88
CA HIS A 290 -3.82 6.44 2.75
C HIS A 290 -2.95 7.43 1.97
N ARG A 291 -2.53 8.52 2.61
CA ARG A 291 -1.59 9.48 2.01
C ARG A 291 -0.36 9.67 2.90
N LEU A 292 0.78 9.87 2.24
CA LEU A 292 2.05 10.19 2.88
C LEU A 292 2.42 11.62 2.47
N VAL A 293 2.75 12.47 3.44
CA VAL A 293 3.18 13.85 3.20
C VAL A 293 4.39 14.18 4.08
N PRO A 294 5.20 15.20 3.75
CA PRO A 294 6.26 15.70 4.63
C PRO A 294 5.70 16.17 5.98
N GLY A 295 6.46 15.95 7.06
CA GLY A 295 6.10 16.29 8.45
C GLY A 295 6.76 17.56 8.98
N GLY A 296 7.04 18.54 8.12
CA GLY A 296 7.45 19.90 8.51
C GLY A 296 8.93 20.04 8.86
N THR A 297 9.65 18.92 8.94
CA THR A 297 11.12 18.91 8.93
C THR A 297 11.60 17.97 7.84
N LYS A 298 12.90 18.01 7.55
CA LYS A 298 13.58 17.13 6.60
C LYS A 298 13.53 15.64 6.98
N ASP A 299 13.19 15.36 8.23
CA ASP A 299 13.40 14.07 8.86
C ASP A 299 12.12 13.29 9.11
N TRP A 300 10.95 13.88 8.83
CA TRP A 300 9.67 13.28 9.18
C TRP A 300 8.74 13.20 7.98
N VAL A 301 8.02 12.08 7.89
CA VAL A 301 6.84 11.93 7.06
C VAL A 301 5.63 11.63 7.93
N VAL A 302 4.45 11.97 7.43
CA VAL A 302 3.18 11.74 8.11
C VAL A 302 2.30 10.86 7.23
N ALA A 303 1.95 9.68 7.73
CA ALA A 303 0.95 8.81 7.13
C ALA A 303 -0.42 9.19 7.68
N ILE A 304 -1.30 9.67 6.82
CA ILE A 304 -2.61 10.23 7.19
C ILE A 304 -3.69 9.21 6.84
N ALA A 305 -4.57 8.89 7.80
CA ALA A 305 -5.81 8.11 7.62
C ALA A 305 -5.67 6.87 6.71
N GLY A 306 -6.75 6.47 6.03
CA GLY A 306 -6.75 5.33 5.11
C GLY A 306 -7.65 4.20 5.58
N GLY A 307 -7.43 3.03 4.99
CA GLY A 307 -8.24 1.83 5.20
C GLY A 307 -7.47 0.75 5.95
N THR A 308 -8.21 0.06 6.81
CA THR A 308 -7.81 -1.19 7.47
C THR A 308 -8.82 -2.29 7.09
N PRO A 309 -8.55 -3.58 7.39
CA PRO A 309 -9.54 -4.64 7.19
C PRO A 309 -10.89 -4.40 7.88
N VAL A 310 -10.94 -3.59 8.94
CA VAL A 310 -12.17 -3.27 9.69
C VAL A 310 -12.86 -1.98 9.22
N GLY A 311 -12.25 -1.22 8.31
CA GLY A 311 -12.83 -0.01 7.73
C GLY A 311 -11.88 1.19 7.68
N PRO A 312 -12.39 2.37 7.32
CA PRO A 312 -11.62 3.61 7.33
C PRO A 312 -11.23 4.00 8.76
N HIS A 313 -10.10 4.70 8.90
CA HIS A 313 -9.68 5.34 10.15
C HIS A 313 -9.18 6.76 9.91
N SER A 314 -9.10 7.56 10.97
CA SER A 314 -8.75 8.99 10.90
C SER A 314 -7.35 9.32 11.42
N THR A 315 -6.58 8.33 11.89
CA THR A 315 -5.33 8.58 12.62
C THR A 315 -4.17 8.97 11.70
N SER A 316 -3.37 9.91 12.19
CA SER A 316 -2.12 10.34 11.57
C SER A 316 -0.94 9.76 12.35
N GLU A 317 0.05 9.25 11.65
CA GLU A 317 1.25 8.65 12.23
C GLU A 317 2.51 9.28 11.66
N VAL A 318 3.47 9.57 12.53
CA VAL A 318 4.71 10.25 12.13
C VAL A 318 5.85 9.26 12.17
N VAL A 319 6.61 9.18 11.08
CA VAL A 319 7.75 8.28 10.95
C VAL A 319 9.00 9.08 10.65
N LYS A 320 10.05 8.89 11.45
CA LYS A 320 11.36 9.51 11.25
C LYS A 320 12.08 8.77 10.14
N VAL A 321 12.59 9.48 9.14
CA VAL A 321 13.21 8.93 7.93
C VAL A 321 14.71 9.24 7.81
N THR A 322 15.25 10.12 8.66
CA THR A 322 16.71 10.37 8.76
C THR A 322 17.25 9.98 10.14
N GLY A 323 18.54 9.67 10.20
CA GLY A 323 19.19 9.14 11.41
C GLY A 323 19.08 7.61 11.56
N ALA A 324 18.24 6.95 10.76
CA ALA A 324 18.44 5.54 10.46
C ALA A 324 19.70 5.44 9.60
N ARG A 325 20.83 5.02 10.21
CA ARG A 325 21.94 4.45 9.43
C ARG A 325 21.31 3.46 8.45
N PRO A 326 21.70 3.41 7.15
CA PRO A 326 21.30 2.27 6.34
C PRO A 326 21.63 1.05 7.18
N ALA A 327 20.61 0.28 7.57
CA ALA A 327 20.89 -1.02 8.15
C ALA A 327 21.83 -1.65 7.13
N PRO A 328 23.03 -2.13 7.55
CA PRO A 328 23.94 -2.76 6.62
C PRO A 328 23.10 -3.71 5.79
N VAL A 329 23.17 -3.58 4.45
CA VAL A 329 22.49 -4.48 3.50
C VAL A 329 22.60 -5.85 4.11
N ALA A 330 21.46 -6.38 4.58
CA ALA A 330 21.51 -7.54 5.44
C ALA A 330 22.27 -8.63 4.68
N PRO A 331 23.41 -9.11 5.19
CA PRO A 331 23.94 -10.36 4.69
C PRO A 331 22.81 -11.38 4.88
N ALA A 332 22.63 -12.23 3.87
CA ALA A 332 21.57 -13.23 3.77
C ALA A 332 20.99 -13.65 5.13
N ALA A 333 19.68 -13.42 5.28
CA ALA A 333 18.93 -13.50 6.54
C ALA A 333 19.29 -14.70 7.44
N ALA A 334 19.50 -14.42 8.73
CA ALA A 334 19.39 -15.39 9.81
C ALA A 334 17.91 -15.80 10.02
N PRO A 335 17.62 -17.02 10.52
CA PRO A 335 16.33 -17.70 10.33
C PRO A 335 15.16 -16.96 10.99
N GLY A 336 14.13 -16.68 10.18
CA GLY A 336 12.98 -15.87 10.55
C GLY A 336 12.03 -16.51 11.56
N GLU A 337 11.20 -15.67 12.16
CA GLU A 337 10.05 -16.09 12.96
C GLU A 337 8.94 -16.61 12.04
N GLN A 338 8.22 -17.65 12.48
CA GLN A 338 7.07 -18.15 11.74
C GLN A 338 5.95 -17.11 11.79
N LYS A 339 5.41 -16.72 10.62
CA LYS A 339 4.36 -15.69 10.52
C LYS A 339 2.99 -16.25 10.14
N PHE A 340 2.96 -17.39 9.45
CA PHE A 340 1.73 -17.96 8.93
C PHE A 340 1.58 -19.42 9.34
N CYS A 341 0.33 -19.90 9.38
CA CYS A 341 0.04 -21.30 9.62
C CYS A 341 0.52 -22.15 8.44
N PRO A 342 1.25 -23.26 8.65
CA PRO A 342 1.71 -24.12 7.57
C PRO A 342 0.58 -24.92 6.88
N VAL A 343 -0.59 -24.97 7.51
CA VAL A 343 -1.79 -25.66 6.99
C VAL A 343 -2.68 -24.70 6.20
N MET A 344 -2.94 -23.50 6.74
CA MET A 344 -3.69 -22.42 6.09
C MET A 344 -2.72 -21.25 5.85
N THR A 345 -2.14 -21.19 4.66
CA THR A 345 -0.88 -20.46 4.42
C THR A 345 -1.02 -18.94 4.37
N THR A 346 -2.24 -18.43 4.53
CA THR A 346 -2.55 -17.00 4.63
C THR A 346 -3.00 -16.59 6.02
N ASP A 347 -3.24 -17.54 6.93
CA ASP A 347 -3.67 -17.25 8.29
C ASP A 347 -2.45 -16.92 9.15
N GLU A 348 -2.43 -15.71 9.70
CA GLU A 348 -1.37 -15.27 10.59
C GLU A 348 -1.40 -16.06 11.90
N ILE A 349 -0.21 -16.27 12.48
CA ILE A 349 -0.06 -16.84 13.81
C ILE A 349 0.56 -15.81 14.74
N ASP A 350 -0.01 -15.68 15.93
CA ASP A 350 0.58 -14.97 17.06
C ASP A 350 1.22 -16.01 18.00
N PRO A 351 2.55 -16.02 18.19
CA PRO A 351 3.23 -16.93 19.11
C PRO A 351 2.73 -16.92 20.57
N LYS A 352 2.05 -15.85 21.00
CA LYS A 352 1.47 -15.72 22.34
C LYS A 352 0.08 -16.34 22.46
N GLU A 353 -0.67 -16.41 21.37
CA GLU A 353 -2.08 -16.83 21.38
C GLU A 353 -2.32 -18.13 20.58
N SER A 354 -1.48 -18.40 19.59
CA SER A 354 -1.58 -19.53 18.68
C SER A 354 -1.08 -20.81 19.32
N LYS A 355 -1.72 -21.92 18.95
CA LYS A 355 -1.30 -23.25 19.40
C LYS A 355 0.02 -23.62 18.72
N ALA A 356 0.91 -24.28 19.45
CA ALA A 356 2.17 -24.77 18.91
C ALA A 356 2.28 -26.28 19.05
N VAL A 357 2.90 -26.91 18.06
CA VAL A 357 3.35 -28.30 18.09
C VAL A 357 4.88 -28.31 17.95
N ALA A 358 5.55 -29.23 18.62
CA ALA A 358 7.00 -29.36 18.51
C ALA A 358 7.37 -30.39 17.45
N TYR A 359 8.28 -30.05 16.54
CA TYR A 359 8.86 -30.98 15.57
C TYR A 359 10.38 -30.86 15.58
N LYS A 360 11.08 -31.94 15.97
CA LYS A 360 12.55 -31.99 16.09
C LYS A 360 13.15 -30.76 16.82
N GLY A 361 12.50 -30.33 17.91
CA GLY A 361 12.94 -29.18 18.71
C GLY A 361 12.47 -27.80 18.20
N VAL A 362 11.84 -27.72 17.04
CA VAL A 362 11.25 -26.48 16.49
C VAL A 362 9.79 -26.36 16.91
N LYS A 363 9.39 -25.20 17.43
CA LYS A 363 7.98 -24.87 17.63
C LYS A 363 7.36 -24.46 16.30
N VAL A 364 6.32 -25.17 15.90
CA VAL A 364 5.49 -24.91 14.73
C VAL A 364 4.15 -24.36 15.24
N TYR A 365 3.80 -23.13 14.91
CA TYR A 365 2.57 -22.46 15.34
C TYR A 365 1.43 -22.65 14.33
N LEU A 366 0.22 -22.92 14.82
CA LEU A 366 -0.96 -23.26 14.03
C LEU A 366 -2.09 -22.32 14.47
N CYS A 367 -2.85 -21.77 13.52
CA CYS A 367 -3.86 -20.75 13.81
C CYS A 367 -5.11 -21.29 14.54
N CYS A 368 -5.36 -22.60 14.54
CA CYS A 368 -6.50 -23.20 15.23
C CYS A 368 -6.30 -24.69 15.57
N ASP A 369 -7.16 -25.24 16.42
CA ASP A 369 -7.11 -26.64 16.86
C ASP A 369 -7.33 -27.63 15.70
N GLN A 370 -8.10 -27.25 14.67
CA GLN A 370 -8.24 -28.08 13.46
C GLN A 370 -6.91 -28.21 12.70
N CYS A 371 -6.14 -27.13 12.62
CA CYS A 371 -4.82 -27.14 12.00
C CYS A 371 -3.83 -27.97 12.81
N VAL A 372 -3.87 -27.88 14.15
CA VAL A 372 -3.10 -28.78 15.04
C VAL A 372 -3.45 -30.24 14.77
N GLY A 373 -4.75 -30.57 14.69
CA GLY A 373 -5.21 -31.93 14.42
C GLY A 373 -4.81 -32.45 13.03
N LYS A 374 -4.79 -31.60 12.00
CA LYS A 374 -4.29 -31.94 10.66
C LYS A 374 -2.76 -32.14 10.68
N PHE A 375 -2.03 -31.23 11.31
CA PHE A 375 -0.58 -31.33 11.40
C PHE A 375 -0.15 -32.61 12.12
N ASN A 376 -0.74 -32.94 13.27
CA ASN A 376 -0.40 -34.15 14.02
C ASN A 376 -0.74 -35.44 13.27
N ARG A 377 -1.73 -35.42 12.38
CA ARG A 377 -2.14 -36.58 11.57
C ARG A 377 -1.17 -36.88 10.44
N ASP A 378 -0.62 -35.84 9.82
CA ASP A 378 0.37 -35.96 8.74
C ASP A 378 1.33 -34.76 8.73
N PRO A 379 2.36 -34.73 9.60
CA PRO A 379 3.28 -33.61 9.70
C PRO A 379 4.03 -33.34 8.39
N ALA A 380 4.38 -34.40 7.64
CA ALA A 380 5.13 -34.29 6.39
C ALA A 380 4.40 -33.45 5.34
N ALA A 381 3.06 -33.44 5.38
CA ALA A 381 2.24 -32.60 4.50
C ALA A 381 2.28 -31.10 4.84
N TYR A 382 2.89 -30.67 5.94
CA TYR A 382 2.82 -29.27 6.37
C TYR A 382 4.18 -28.68 6.77
N LEU A 383 5.20 -29.50 6.99
CA LEU A 383 6.56 -29.02 7.22
C LEU A 383 7.11 -28.31 5.98
N ASP A 384 7.26 -26.99 6.09
CA ASP A 384 7.74 -26.12 5.01
C ASP A 384 8.65 -25.04 5.59
N PRO A 385 9.97 -25.07 5.31
CA PRO A 385 10.92 -24.07 5.80
C PRO A 385 10.62 -22.65 5.33
N LYS A 386 9.84 -22.47 4.26
CA LYS A 386 9.41 -21.13 3.82
C LYS A 386 8.34 -20.53 4.73
N LEU A 387 7.52 -21.38 5.34
CA LEU A 387 6.45 -20.96 6.25
C LEU A 387 6.90 -21.01 7.71
N VAL A 388 7.75 -21.96 8.06
CA VAL A 388 8.30 -22.16 9.41
C VAL A 388 9.82 -22.11 9.32
N PRO A 389 10.44 -20.92 9.38
CA PRO A 389 11.86 -20.77 9.07
C PRO A 389 12.78 -21.47 10.08
N GLY A 390 12.30 -21.79 11.29
CA GLY A 390 13.01 -22.65 12.23
C GLY A 390 13.28 -24.06 11.71
N LEU A 391 12.60 -24.52 10.65
CA LEU A 391 12.88 -25.78 9.96
C LEU A 391 14.03 -25.69 8.95
N ALA A 392 14.58 -24.49 8.70
CA ALA A 392 15.69 -24.32 7.77
C ALA A 392 16.91 -25.11 8.25
N GLY A 393 17.49 -25.94 7.37
CA GLY A 393 18.61 -26.83 7.69
C GLY A 393 18.22 -28.13 8.40
N ILE A 394 16.94 -28.36 8.70
CA ILE A 394 16.44 -29.64 9.21
C ILE A 394 16.04 -30.54 8.05
N GLU A 395 16.51 -31.79 8.04
CA GLU A 395 16.05 -32.79 7.08
C GLU A 395 14.57 -33.14 7.34
N LEU A 396 13.73 -32.84 6.34
CA LEU A 396 12.28 -33.01 6.38
C LEU A 396 11.84 -34.29 5.62
N PRO A 397 10.83 -35.01 6.12
CA PRO A 397 10.26 -36.16 5.42
C PRO A 397 9.63 -35.72 4.10
N LYS A 398 9.69 -36.61 3.10
CA LYS A 398 8.98 -36.39 1.83
C LYS A 398 7.47 -36.48 2.06
N ARG A 399 6.73 -35.67 1.31
CA ARG A 399 5.27 -35.76 1.24
C ARG A 399 4.86 -37.04 0.53
N ASP A 400 3.75 -37.63 0.96
CA ASP A 400 3.12 -38.78 0.28
C ASP A 400 2.56 -38.42 -1.10
N ILE A 401 2.23 -37.14 -1.32
CA ILE A 401 1.58 -36.65 -2.54
C ILE A 401 2.25 -35.37 -3.05
N GLU A 402 2.35 -35.27 -4.38
CA GLU A 402 2.86 -34.07 -5.06
C GLU A 402 1.90 -32.88 -4.94
N GLN A 403 0.59 -33.14 -4.87
CA GLN A 403 -0.41 -32.10 -4.67
C GLN A 403 -0.17 -31.40 -3.33
N VAL A 404 0.12 -30.10 -3.39
CA VAL A 404 0.37 -29.29 -2.18
C VAL A 404 -0.89 -28.62 -1.68
N TYR A 405 -1.70 -28.06 -2.58
CA TYR A 405 -2.85 -27.21 -2.24
C TYR A 405 -4.19 -27.82 -2.66
N CYS A 406 -5.25 -27.40 -1.98
CA CYS A 406 -6.62 -27.71 -2.36
C CYS A 406 -6.99 -26.92 -3.64
N PRO A 407 -7.56 -27.56 -4.69
CA PRO A 407 -7.91 -26.87 -5.94
C PRO A 407 -9.05 -25.85 -5.78
N VAL A 408 -9.88 -26.01 -4.74
CA VAL A 408 -11.00 -25.10 -4.44
C VAL A 408 -10.60 -24.00 -3.43
N LEU A 409 -9.70 -24.31 -2.49
CA LEU A 409 -9.21 -23.41 -1.44
C LEU A 409 -7.69 -23.29 -1.56
N LYS A 410 -7.24 -22.46 -2.51
CA LYS A 410 -5.84 -22.44 -3.00
C LYS A 410 -4.81 -21.99 -1.95
N ASP A 411 -5.27 -21.43 -0.83
CA ASP A 411 -4.51 -21.03 0.36
C ASP A 411 -4.32 -22.17 1.38
N ARG A 412 -4.89 -23.35 1.15
CA ARG A 412 -4.91 -24.44 2.13
C ARG A 412 -4.16 -25.65 1.63
N LYS A 413 -3.15 -26.08 2.39
CA LYS A 413 -2.40 -27.29 2.09
C LYS A 413 -3.23 -28.54 2.38
N VAL A 414 -3.00 -29.59 1.60
CA VAL A 414 -3.68 -30.88 1.73
C VAL A 414 -2.70 -32.01 1.97
N SER A 415 -3.18 -33.10 2.54
CA SER A 415 -2.45 -34.33 2.83
C SER A 415 -3.06 -35.54 2.10
N SER A 416 -2.35 -36.66 2.08
CA SER A 416 -2.89 -37.95 1.58
C SER A 416 -4.03 -38.49 2.46
N LYS A 417 -4.22 -37.91 3.66
CA LYS A 417 -5.22 -38.28 4.67
C LYS A 417 -6.46 -37.39 4.65
N ASP A 418 -6.51 -36.44 3.73
CA ASP A 418 -7.65 -35.55 3.55
C ASP A 418 -8.70 -36.13 2.59
N PRO A 419 -9.95 -35.64 2.61
CA PRO A 419 -10.99 -36.07 1.66
C PRO A 419 -10.50 -36.04 0.22
N SER A 420 -10.88 -37.03 -0.58
CA SER A 420 -10.42 -37.16 -1.96
C SER A 420 -11.52 -37.58 -2.92
N ALA A 421 -11.38 -37.23 -4.20
CA ALA A 421 -12.22 -37.68 -5.30
C ALA A 421 -11.35 -38.11 -6.50
N THR A 422 -11.87 -38.99 -7.35
CA THR A 422 -11.19 -39.40 -8.58
C THR A 422 -11.60 -38.49 -9.74
N TYR A 423 -10.63 -37.90 -10.42
CA TYR A 423 -10.85 -37.07 -11.61
C TYR A 423 -9.81 -37.41 -12.67
N LYS A 424 -10.26 -37.69 -13.90
CA LYS A 424 -9.38 -38.10 -15.03
C LYS A 424 -8.39 -39.22 -14.67
N GLY A 425 -8.88 -40.22 -13.92
CA GLY A 425 -8.10 -41.40 -13.53
C GLY A 425 -7.12 -41.18 -12.37
N VAL A 426 -7.05 -39.98 -11.78
CA VAL A 426 -6.16 -39.68 -10.66
C VAL A 426 -6.93 -39.21 -9.43
N LYS A 427 -6.34 -39.44 -8.25
CA LYS A 427 -6.92 -39.01 -6.98
C LYS A 427 -6.56 -37.55 -6.70
N VAL A 428 -7.56 -36.73 -6.42
CA VAL A 428 -7.45 -35.32 -6.05
C VAL A 428 -7.86 -35.15 -4.59
N TYR A 429 -7.04 -34.45 -3.80
CA TYR A 429 -7.25 -34.27 -2.35
C TYR A 429 -7.78 -32.87 -2.05
N PHE A 430 -8.58 -32.73 -1.00
CA PHE A 430 -9.32 -31.51 -0.67
C PHE A 430 -9.21 -31.18 0.79
N TYR A 431 -9.12 -29.88 1.13
CA TYR A 431 -8.98 -29.45 2.52
C TYR A 431 -10.11 -29.97 3.44
N ASN A 432 -11.33 -30.08 2.91
CA ASN A 432 -12.51 -30.62 3.59
C ASN A 432 -13.53 -31.18 2.57
N ASP A 433 -14.58 -31.86 3.06
CA ASP A 433 -15.62 -32.45 2.21
C ASP A 433 -16.42 -31.41 1.41
N LEU A 434 -16.60 -30.20 1.94
CA LEU A 434 -17.30 -29.15 1.20
C LEU A 434 -16.52 -28.73 -0.06
N ALA A 435 -15.19 -28.64 0.02
CA ALA A 435 -14.33 -28.40 -1.13
C ALA A 435 -14.39 -29.55 -2.14
N ARG A 436 -14.37 -30.80 -1.66
CA ARG A 436 -14.55 -31.99 -2.52
C ARG A 436 -15.87 -31.95 -3.28
N GLN A 437 -16.98 -31.71 -2.57
CA GLN A 437 -18.32 -31.63 -3.18
C GLN A 437 -18.44 -30.48 -4.21
N ARG A 438 -17.80 -29.33 -3.95
CA ARG A 438 -17.76 -28.21 -4.92
C ARG A 438 -17.00 -28.58 -6.19
N PHE A 439 -15.89 -29.30 -6.04
CA PHE A 439 -15.12 -29.78 -7.18
C PHE A 439 -15.91 -30.81 -7.99
N GLU A 440 -16.56 -31.78 -7.36
CA GLU A 440 -17.34 -32.81 -8.06
C GLU A 440 -18.50 -32.23 -8.88
N LYS A 441 -19.08 -31.10 -8.44
CA LYS A 441 -20.14 -30.39 -9.17
C LYS A 441 -19.66 -29.68 -10.44
N ASP A 442 -18.42 -29.20 -10.46
CA ASP A 442 -17.87 -28.41 -11.55
C ASP A 442 -16.33 -28.58 -11.61
N PRO A 443 -15.84 -29.77 -12.01
CA PRO A 443 -14.42 -30.09 -11.89
C PRO A 443 -13.57 -29.30 -12.88
N GLU A 444 -14.11 -28.91 -14.04
CA GLU A 444 -13.36 -28.15 -15.06
C GLU A 444 -12.97 -26.76 -14.55
N ARG A 445 -13.84 -26.11 -13.77
CA ARG A 445 -13.55 -24.81 -13.16
C ARG A 445 -12.35 -24.82 -12.21
N TYR A 446 -12.09 -25.95 -11.55
CA TYR A 446 -11.07 -26.05 -10.50
C TYR A 446 -9.87 -26.92 -10.87
N ALA A 447 -9.92 -27.64 -12.00
CA ALA A 447 -8.87 -28.54 -12.46
C ALA A 447 -7.67 -27.80 -13.09
N ASP A 448 -7.11 -26.87 -12.32
CA ASP A 448 -5.91 -26.09 -12.65
C ASP A 448 -4.66 -26.99 -12.61
N PRO A 449 -3.94 -27.19 -13.74
CA PRO A 449 -2.74 -28.02 -13.78
C PRO A 449 -1.61 -27.53 -12.86
N ALA A 450 -1.60 -26.23 -12.50
CA ALA A 450 -0.61 -25.69 -11.57
C ALA A 450 -0.87 -26.14 -10.12
N VAL A 451 -2.12 -26.51 -9.78
CA VAL A 451 -2.51 -26.99 -8.44
C VAL A 451 -2.61 -28.51 -8.39
N LEU A 452 -2.92 -29.15 -9.52
CA LEU A 452 -3.08 -30.60 -9.67
C LEU A 452 -1.98 -31.19 -10.57
N PRO A 453 -0.73 -31.27 -10.08
CA PRO A 453 0.41 -31.76 -10.87
C PRO A 453 0.25 -33.22 -11.32
N GLN A 454 -0.58 -33.99 -10.63
CA GLN A 454 -0.88 -35.38 -10.97
C GLN A 454 -1.78 -35.54 -12.21
N LEU A 455 -2.35 -34.47 -12.76
CA LEU A 455 -3.15 -34.58 -13.98
C LEU A 455 -2.28 -34.91 -15.19
N PRO A 456 -2.79 -35.72 -16.13
CA PRO A 456 -2.10 -35.95 -17.40
C PRO A 456 -1.81 -34.62 -18.09
N LYS A 457 -0.55 -34.38 -18.45
CA LYS A 457 -0.17 -33.24 -19.29
C LYS A 457 -0.81 -33.46 -20.67
N LYS A 458 -1.51 -32.45 -21.19
CA LYS A 458 -2.10 -32.48 -22.53
C LYS A 458 -1.04 -32.54 -23.61
#